data_AF-A0A1V1P5G0-F1
#
_entry.id   AF-A0A1V1P5G0-F1
#
_cell.length_a   1.000
_cell.length_b   1.000
_cell.length_c   1.000
_cell.angle_alpha   90.00
_cell.angle_beta   90.00
_cell.angle_gamma   90.00
#
_symmetry.space_group_name_H-M   'P 1'
#
loop_
_entity.id
_entity.type
_entity.pdbx_description
1 polymer ?
#
loop_
_entity_poly.entity_id
_entity_poly.type
_entity_poly.pdbx_seq_one_letter_code
_entity_poly.pdbx_strand_id
1 'polypeptide(L)'
;MINSTIYNATGTWNYSILNITNNCPEDIGKPESGEMEISQNANSVIVNYEEKTYSGLVTNSNYETSMNDIYNNGTRFESLSFQLSSDTQASGSFSGSWSNVSFSCQWSGQFTAIKKSSNTGNTNSTPSNNNTKSNGDDGGGGCFISTIQ
;
A
#
# COMPACT_ATOMS: atom_id res chain seq x y z
N MET A 1 -20.26 -14.49 13.97
CA MET A 1 -19.41 -15.06 12.90
C MET A 1 -18.39 -14.00 12.53
N ILE A 2 -17.11 -14.29 12.70
CA ILE A 2 -16.02 -13.42 12.21
C ILE A 2 -15.79 -13.77 10.75
N ASN A 3 -16.27 -12.93 9.84
CA ASN A 3 -15.93 -13.05 8.42
C ASN A 3 -14.49 -12.58 8.26
N SER A 4 -13.60 -13.53 7.98
CA SER A 4 -12.19 -13.26 7.71
C SER A 4 -12.06 -12.52 6.40
N THR A 5 -11.25 -11.46 6.40
CA THR A 5 -10.72 -10.86 5.18
C THR A 5 -9.97 -11.93 4.40
N ILE A 6 -10.19 -12.00 3.09
CA ILE A 6 -9.54 -12.99 2.22
C ILE A 6 -8.05 -12.66 2.06
N TYR A 7 -7.70 -11.37 2.05
CA TYR A 7 -6.34 -10.88 1.83
C TYR A 7 -5.91 -9.95 2.98
N ASN A 8 -4.59 -9.87 3.23
CA ASN A 8 -4.03 -8.96 4.23
C ASN A 8 -3.47 -7.72 3.53
N ALA A 9 -4.04 -6.55 3.83
CA ALA A 9 -3.64 -5.29 3.21
C ALA A 9 -2.27 -4.76 3.71
N THR A 10 -1.71 -5.32 4.79
CA THR A 10 -0.50 -4.80 5.44
C THR A 10 0.68 -4.72 4.47
N GLY A 11 1.30 -3.54 4.37
CA GLY A 11 2.50 -3.29 3.55
C GLY A 11 2.51 -1.89 2.93
N THR A 12 3.52 -1.62 2.10
CA THR A 12 3.62 -0.39 1.32
C THR A 12 2.99 -0.58 -0.05
N TRP A 13 2.25 0.42 -0.52
CA TRP A 13 1.50 0.40 -1.76
C TRP A 13 1.75 1.68 -2.57
N ASN A 14 1.85 1.54 -3.88
CA ASN A 14 1.74 2.68 -4.79
C ASN A 14 0.26 2.88 -5.11
N TYR A 15 -0.28 4.05 -4.82
CA TYR A 15 -1.68 4.36 -5.07
C TYR A 15 -1.87 5.43 -6.14
N SER A 16 -3.07 5.44 -6.72
CA SER A 16 -3.55 6.48 -7.62
C SER A 16 -5.01 6.81 -7.33
N ILE A 17 -5.32 8.10 -7.28
CA ILE A 17 -6.69 8.62 -7.23
C ILE A 17 -6.97 9.35 -8.54
N LEU A 18 -7.93 8.83 -9.30
CA LEU A 18 -8.25 9.26 -10.66
C LEU A 18 -9.73 9.64 -10.76
N ASN A 19 -10.10 10.23 -11.90
CA ASN A 19 -11.50 10.54 -12.24
C ASN A 19 -12.20 11.38 -11.16
N ILE A 20 -11.50 12.40 -10.65
CA ILE A 20 -12.06 13.23 -9.59
C ILE A 20 -13.21 14.08 -10.13
N THR A 21 -14.33 14.05 -9.42
CA THR A 21 -15.40 15.03 -9.50
C THR A 21 -15.34 15.89 -8.25
N ASN A 22 -15.28 17.23 -8.39
CA ASN A 22 -15.29 18.15 -7.25
C ASN A 22 -16.06 19.44 -7.57
N ASN A 23 -16.49 20.14 -6.53
CA ASN A 23 -17.02 21.51 -6.59
C ASN A 23 -16.19 22.48 -5.73
N CYS A 24 -14.92 22.15 -5.51
CA CYS A 24 -14.04 22.91 -4.64
C CYS A 24 -13.30 24.02 -5.42
N PRO A 25 -12.83 25.07 -4.73
CA PRO A 25 -11.86 26.01 -5.28
C PRO A 25 -10.62 25.27 -5.78
N GLU A 26 -9.88 25.91 -6.70
CA GLU A 26 -8.67 25.32 -7.27
C GLU A 26 -7.73 24.83 -6.16
N ASP A 27 -7.20 23.61 -6.35
CA ASP A 27 -6.26 22.87 -5.47
C ASP A 27 -6.84 21.81 -4.54
N ILE A 28 -8.15 21.76 -4.30
CA ILE A 28 -8.77 20.69 -3.48
C ILE A 28 -9.42 19.63 -4.39
N GLY A 29 -9.17 18.35 -4.08
CA GLY A 29 -9.74 17.23 -4.84
C GLY A 29 -9.18 17.15 -6.26
N LYS A 30 -7.86 17.13 -6.40
CA LYS A 30 -7.17 16.87 -7.67
C LYS A 30 -6.77 15.40 -7.77
N PRO A 31 -6.61 14.85 -8.99
CA PRO A 31 -5.99 13.55 -9.17
C PRO A 31 -4.60 13.54 -8.51
N GLU A 32 -4.29 12.46 -7.82
CA GLU A 32 -3.03 12.32 -7.10
C GLU A 32 -2.51 10.88 -7.18
N SER A 33 -1.22 10.69 -6.93
CA SER A 33 -0.59 9.38 -6.86
C SER A 33 0.61 9.47 -5.94
N GLY A 34 0.89 8.40 -5.22
CA GLY A 34 1.97 8.40 -4.24
C GLY A 34 2.18 7.03 -3.62
N GLU A 35 2.87 7.03 -2.49
CA GLU A 35 3.06 5.84 -1.67
C GLU A 35 2.22 5.96 -0.40
N MET A 36 1.63 4.84 0.00
CA MET A 36 0.91 4.70 1.26
C MET A 36 1.38 3.45 1.99
N GLU A 37 1.32 3.48 3.31
CA GLU A 37 1.53 2.33 4.17
C GLU A 37 0.19 1.92 4.79
N ILE A 38 -0.14 0.64 4.65
CA ILE A 38 -1.32 0.06 5.30
C ILE A 38 -0.83 -0.86 6.43
N SER A 39 -1.44 -0.70 7.60
CA SER A 39 -1.31 -1.63 8.73
C SER A 39 -2.68 -2.22 9.07
N GLN A 40 -2.81 -3.54 8.96
CA GLN A 40 -4.04 -4.26 9.32
C GLN A 40 -3.80 -5.13 10.56
N ASN A 41 -4.65 -4.97 11.58
CA ASN A 41 -4.68 -5.83 12.76
C ASN A 41 -6.11 -6.34 12.98
N ALA A 42 -6.32 -7.62 12.66
CA ALA A 42 -7.66 -8.24 12.61
C ALA A 42 -8.61 -7.39 11.75
N ASN A 43 -9.64 -6.81 12.36
CA ASN A 43 -10.65 -5.98 11.71
C ASN A 43 -10.32 -4.48 11.76
N SER A 44 -9.19 -4.07 12.32
CA SER A 44 -8.73 -2.68 12.32
C SER A 44 -7.78 -2.45 11.16
N VAL A 45 -7.90 -1.31 10.50
CA VAL A 45 -6.98 -0.88 9.44
C VAL A 45 -6.57 0.57 9.66
N ILE A 46 -5.29 0.83 9.44
CA ILE A 46 -4.69 2.17 9.43
C ILE A 46 -4.04 2.35 8.07
N VAL A 47 -4.31 3.48 7.42
CA VAL A 47 -3.64 3.88 6.18
C VAL A 47 -2.92 5.19 6.44
N ASN A 48 -1.61 5.20 6.22
CA ASN A 48 -0.77 6.38 6.32
C ASN A 48 -0.27 6.75 4.93
N TYR A 49 -0.46 7.99 4.52
CA TYR A 49 0.19 8.54 3.35
C TYR A 49 0.40 10.03 3.57
N GLU A 50 1.54 10.54 3.10
CA GLU A 50 2.02 11.88 3.48
C GLU A 50 2.00 12.05 5.02
N GLU A 51 1.45 13.17 5.50
CA GLU A 51 1.26 13.51 6.91
C GLU A 51 -0.15 13.17 7.42
N LYS A 52 -0.89 12.32 6.69
CA LYS A 52 -2.28 11.95 7.01
C LYS A 52 -2.36 10.53 7.53
N THR A 53 -3.21 10.33 8.54
CA THR A 53 -3.54 9.02 9.09
C THR A 53 -5.03 8.78 9.02
N TYR A 54 -5.40 7.74 8.29
CA TYR A 54 -6.77 7.25 8.18
C TYR A 54 -6.91 6.03 9.06
N SER A 55 -8.01 5.98 9.81
CA SER A 55 -8.33 4.85 10.66
C SER A 55 -9.69 4.30 10.29
N GLY A 56 -9.85 2.98 10.46
CA GLY A 56 -11.14 2.37 10.21
C GLY A 56 -11.13 0.87 10.36
N LEU A 57 -12.05 0.23 9.67
CA LEU A 57 -12.40 -1.16 9.90
C LEU A 57 -12.39 -1.97 8.60
N VAL A 58 -12.17 -3.27 8.76
CA VAL A 58 -12.37 -4.24 7.69
C VAL A 58 -13.58 -5.09 8.02
N THR A 59 -14.57 -5.06 7.12
CA THR A 59 -15.82 -5.82 7.24
C THR A 59 -15.97 -6.72 6.03
N ASN A 60 -15.90 -8.03 6.24
CA ASN A 60 -15.85 -9.04 5.18
C ASN A 60 -14.61 -8.84 4.30
N SER A 61 -14.76 -8.19 3.14
CA SER A 61 -13.68 -7.87 2.20
C SER A 61 -13.60 -6.38 1.89
N ASN A 62 -14.35 -5.55 2.62
CA ASN A 62 -14.38 -4.09 2.46
C ASN A 62 -13.51 -3.45 3.53
N TYR A 63 -12.59 -2.60 3.08
CA TYR A 63 -11.77 -1.75 3.91
C TYR A 63 -12.37 -0.36 3.88
N GLU A 64 -12.78 0.17 5.03
CA GLU A 64 -13.37 1.50 5.15
C GLU A 64 -12.57 2.29 6.17
N THR A 65 -11.95 3.38 5.72
CA THR A 65 -11.16 4.26 6.57
C THR A 65 -11.58 5.71 6.38
N SER A 66 -11.34 6.52 7.42
CA SER A 66 -11.59 7.96 7.34
C SER A 66 -10.61 8.72 8.20
N MET A 67 -10.52 10.02 7.91
CA MET A 67 -9.85 11.00 8.75
C MET A 67 -10.70 12.27 8.84
N ASN A 68 -10.46 13.04 9.90
CA ASN A 68 -11.03 14.36 10.08
C ASN A 68 -9.95 15.26 10.69
N ASP A 69 -9.72 16.42 10.07
CA ASP A 69 -8.79 17.42 10.55
C ASP A 69 -9.25 18.85 10.28
N ILE A 70 -8.50 19.81 10.84
CA ILE A 70 -8.67 21.22 10.56
C ILE A 70 -7.69 21.62 9.47
N TYR A 71 -8.22 22.09 8.35
CA TYR A 71 -7.44 22.53 7.20
C TYR A 71 -7.94 23.90 6.73
N ASN A 72 -7.06 24.89 6.59
CA ASN A 72 -7.39 26.24 6.12
C ASN A 72 -8.62 26.90 6.79
N ASN A 73 -8.71 26.83 8.12
CA ASN A 73 -9.85 27.35 8.90
C ASN A 73 -11.21 26.68 8.60
N GLY A 74 -11.20 25.50 8.00
CA GLY A 74 -12.37 24.65 7.83
C GLY A 74 -12.14 23.26 8.40
N THR A 75 -13.22 22.49 8.47
CA THR A 75 -13.18 21.06 8.80
C THR A 75 -13.10 20.28 7.50
N ARG A 76 -12.08 19.44 7.39
CA ARG A 76 -11.90 18.49 6.30
C ARG A 76 -12.23 17.09 6.81
N PHE A 77 -13.02 16.37 6.03
CA PHE A 77 -13.28 14.95 6.21
C PHE A 77 -12.89 14.24 4.93
N GLU A 78 -12.13 13.16 5.04
CA GLU A 78 -11.75 12.31 3.92
C GLU A 78 -12.06 10.85 4.28
N SER A 79 -12.49 10.08 3.30
CA SER A 79 -12.81 8.67 3.44
C SER A 79 -12.30 7.86 2.26
N LEU A 80 -11.73 6.71 2.56
CA LEU A 80 -11.24 5.75 1.59
C LEU A 80 -11.97 4.42 1.80
N SER A 81 -12.64 3.93 0.77
CA SER A 81 -13.28 2.62 0.76
C SER A 81 -12.70 1.78 -0.37
N PHE A 82 -12.17 0.60 -0.07
CA PHE A 82 -11.56 -0.26 -1.08
C PHE A 82 -11.73 -1.75 -0.79
N GLN A 83 -11.49 -2.56 -1.81
CA GLN A 83 -11.40 -4.01 -1.76
C GLN A 83 -10.08 -4.48 -2.35
N LEU A 84 -9.63 -5.66 -1.93
CA LEU A 84 -8.47 -6.33 -2.51
C LEU A 84 -8.94 -7.39 -3.51
N SER A 85 -8.47 -7.29 -4.76
CA SER A 85 -8.67 -8.34 -5.77
C SER A 85 -7.60 -9.44 -5.69
N SER A 86 -6.47 -9.15 -5.05
CA SER A 86 -5.39 -10.08 -4.71
C SER A 86 -4.58 -9.54 -3.53
N ASP A 87 -3.59 -10.29 -3.06
CA ASP A 87 -2.61 -9.82 -2.07
C ASP A 87 -1.78 -8.60 -2.55
N THR A 88 -1.86 -8.23 -3.82
CA THR A 88 -1.04 -7.18 -4.45
C THR A 88 -1.83 -6.10 -5.16
N GLN A 89 -3.17 -6.20 -5.24
CA GLN A 89 -4.01 -5.26 -5.99
C GLN A 89 -5.22 -4.82 -5.16
N ALA A 90 -5.44 -3.51 -5.13
CA ALA A 90 -6.57 -2.87 -4.46
C ALA A 90 -7.29 -1.91 -5.41
N SER A 91 -8.60 -1.79 -5.26
CA SER A 91 -9.40 -0.78 -5.95
C SER A 91 -10.61 -0.36 -5.13
N GLY A 92 -11.09 0.86 -5.37
CA GLY A 92 -12.14 1.45 -4.55
C GLY A 92 -12.49 2.87 -4.92
N SER A 93 -12.96 3.61 -3.92
CA SER A 93 -13.36 5.01 -4.02
C SER A 93 -12.75 5.84 -2.91
N PHE A 94 -12.39 7.06 -3.28
CA PHE A 94 -12.00 8.11 -2.36
C PHE A 94 -13.06 9.21 -2.38
N SER A 95 -13.38 9.78 -1.22
CA SER A 95 -14.24 10.96 -1.16
C SER A 95 -13.85 11.85 0.00
N GLY A 96 -14.20 13.12 -0.11
CA GLY A 96 -14.03 14.03 0.99
C GLY A 96 -14.95 15.22 0.90
N SER A 97 -14.95 15.97 1.99
CA SER A 97 -15.66 17.22 2.11
C SER A 97 -14.82 18.20 2.91
N TRP A 98 -14.95 19.46 2.56
CA TRP A 98 -14.38 20.57 3.31
C TRP A 98 -15.47 21.58 3.57
N SER A 99 -15.54 22.10 4.79
CA SER A 99 -16.51 23.15 5.11
C SER A 99 -15.98 24.14 6.13
N ASN A 100 -16.38 25.39 5.99
CA ASN A 100 -16.23 26.43 7.00
C ASN A 100 -17.58 27.16 7.17
N VAL A 101 -17.57 28.30 7.86
CA VAL A 101 -18.79 29.10 8.12
C VAL A 101 -19.45 29.70 6.87
N SER A 102 -18.73 29.79 5.74
CA SER A 102 -19.17 30.53 4.54
C SER A 102 -19.26 29.67 3.29
N PHE A 103 -18.65 28.49 3.28
CA PHE A 103 -18.52 27.67 2.09
C PHE A 103 -18.33 26.20 2.45
N SER A 104 -18.88 25.32 1.62
CA SER A 104 -18.64 23.89 1.68
C SER A 104 -18.40 23.34 0.29
N CYS A 105 -17.48 22.39 0.17
CA CYS A 105 -17.27 21.64 -1.05
C CYS A 105 -17.05 20.16 -0.76
N GLN A 106 -17.16 19.36 -1.81
CA GLN A 106 -17.09 17.92 -1.82
C GLN A 106 -16.28 17.47 -3.03
N TRP A 107 -15.60 16.35 -2.87
CA TRP A 107 -14.92 15.68 -3.97
C TRP A 107 -15.03 14.17 -3.83
N SER A 108 -14.92 13.48 -4.96
CA SER A 108 -14.88 12.03 -5.01
C SER A 108 -14.09 11.54 -6.22
N GLY A 109 -13.44 10.40 -6.09
CA GLY A 109 -12.66 9.80 -7.16
C GLY A 109 -12.54 8.29 -7.03
N GLN A 110 -11.92 7.70 -8.05
CA GLN A 110 -11.60 6.28 -8.08
C GLN A 110 -10.21 6.04 -7.50
N PHE A 111 -10.11 5.06 -6.62
CA PHE A 111 -8.86 4.65 -5.99
C PHE A 111 -8.38 3.34 -6.60
N THR A 112 -7.09 3.25 -6.89
CA THR A 112 -6.40 2.00 -7.20
C THR A 112 -5.06 1.95 -6.48
N ALA A 113 -4.59 0.76 -6.13
CA ALA A 113 -3.25 0.59 -5.59
C ALA A 113 -2.61 -0.75 -5.92
N ILE A 114 -1.29 -0.75 -6.01
CA ILE A 114 -0.45 -1.92 -6.24
C ILE A 114 0.55 -2.04 -5.10
N LYS A 115 0.58 -3.20 -4.45
CA LYS A 115 1.49 -3.47 -3.33
C LYS A 115 2.92 -3.52 -3.85
N LYS A 116 3.83 -2.80 -3.19
CA LYS A 116 5.26 -2.90 -3.48
C LYS A 116 5.72 -4.28 -3.04
N SER A 117 6.44 -4.98 -3.91
CA SER A 117 7.10 -6.22 -3.55
C SER A 117 8.03 -5.94 -2.37
N SER A 118 7.82 -6.63 -1.25
CA SER A 118 8.80 -6.67 -0.20
C SER A 118 10.06 -7.32 -0.80
N ASN A 119 11.06 -6.52 -1.16
CA ASN A 119 12.41 -7.05 -1.32
C ASN A 119 12.91 -7.42 0.08
N THR A 120 12.37 -8.51 0.61
CA THR A 120 13.00 -9.24 1.70
C THR A 120 14.27 -9.80 1.09
N GLY A 121 15.37 -9.05 1.23
CA GLY A 121 16.69 -9.53 0.84
C GLY A 121 16.91 -10.89 1.50
N ASN A 122 16.86 -11.95 0.68
CA ASN A 122 17.14 -13.28 1.16
C ASN A 122 18.65 -13.36 1.44
N THR A 123 18.96 -13.17 2.72
CA THR A 123 20.02 -13.78 3.52
C THR A 123 21.34 -14.11 2.82
N ASN A 124 22.42 -13.58 3.40
CA ASN A 124 23.73 -14.23 3.45
C ASN A 124 23.61 -15.76 3.40
N SER A 125 23.84 -16.34 2.21
CA SER A 125 24.29 -17.71 2.09
C SER A 125 25.72 -17.74 2.62
N THR A 126 25.88 -17.79 3.95
CA THR A 126 27.09 -18.33 4.53
C THR A 126 27.07 -19.83 4.24
N PRO A 127 28.01 -20.40 3.46
CA PRO A 127 28.15 -21.84 3.41
C PRO A 127 28.72 -22.25 4.77
N SER A 128 27.85 -22.78 5.64
CA SER A 128 28.27 -23.66 6.71
C SER A 128 28.81 -24.93 6.05
N ASN A 129 30.13 -25.07 5.93
CA ASN A 129 30.74 -26.37 5.73
C ASN A 129 31.69 -26.66 6.88
N ASN A 130 31.23 -27.48 7.81
CA ASN A 130 32.03 -27.96 8.92
C ASN A 130 32.83 -29.18 8.45
N ASN A 131 34.16 -29.05 8.53
CA ASN A 131 35.17 -30.11 8.69
C ASN A 131 35.11 -31.37 7.80
N THR A 132 36.13 -31.57 6.96
CA THR A 132 37.17 -32.58 7.24
C THR A 132 38.45 -32.28 6.44
N LYS A 133 39.58 -32.34 7.13
CA LYS A 133 40.94 -32.25 6.60
C LYS A 133 41.31 -33.58 5.93
N SER A 134 41.68 -33.57 4.65
CA SER A 134 42.42 -34.67 4.01
C SER A 134 43.26 -34.16 2.83
N ASN A 135 44.56 -34.35 2.97
CA ASN A 135 45.71 -34.21 2.08
C ASN A 135 45.51 -34.23 0.55
N GLY A 136 46.35 -33.45 -0.15
CA GLY A 136 47.17 -33.94 -1.26
C GLY A 136 46.70 -33.66 -2.69
N ASP A 137 47.45 -32.76 -3.35
CA ASP A 137 47.96 -32.78 -4.73
C ASP A 137 47.07 -33.00 -5.99
N ASP A 138 47.40 -32.13 -6.96
CA ASP A 138 47.41 -32.25 -8.42
C ASP A 138 46.13 -32.19 -9.27
N GLY A 139 46.01 -31.07 -10.02
CA GLY A 139 45.93 -31.17 -11.48
C GLY A 139 44.59 -30.82 -12.16
N GLY A 140 44.55 -29.63 -12.76
CA GLY A 140 44.25 -29.45 -14.19
C GLY A 140 42.80 -29.49 -14.72
N GLY A 141 42.44 -28.43 -15.45
CA GLY A 141 41.40 -28.44 -16.51
C GLY A 141 39.99 -28.09 -16.01
N GLY A 142 39.21 -27.23 -16.64
CA GLY A 142 39.34 -26.46 -17.87
C GLY A 142 38.04 -25.65 -18.00
N CYS A 143 38.16 -24.39 -18.43
CA CYS A 143 37.02 -23.53 -18.71
C CYS A 143 36.33 -24.00 -19.99
N PHE A 144 35.04 -24.34 -19.94
CA PHE A 144 34.19 -24.31 -21.14
C PHE A 144 32.81 -23.74 -20.83
N ILE A 145 32.52 -22.65 -21.52
CA ILE A 145 31.21 -22.03 -21.70
C ILE A 145 30.39 -22.96 -22.61
N SER A 146 29.11 -23.13 -22.34
CA SER A 146 28.16 -23.54 -23.37
C SER A 146 26.88 -22.71 -23.27
N THR A 147 26.39 -22.35 -24.44
CA THR A 147 25.50 -21.24 -24.77
C THR A 147 24.19 -21.81 -25.32
N ILE A 148 23.07 -21.29 -24.81
CA ILE A 148 21.73 -21.11 -25.42
C ILE A 148 21.00 -22.32 -26.01
N GLN A 149 19.72 -22.44 -25.64
CA GLN A 149 18.62 -22.71 -26.57
C GLN A 149 17.58 -21.58 -26.45
#